data_AF-A0A355WAY5-F1
#
_entry.id   AF-A0A355WAY5-F1
#
_cell.length_a   1.000
_cell.length_b   1.000
_cell.length_c   1.000
_cell.angle_alpha   90.00
_cell.angle_beta   90.00
_cell.angle_gamma   90.00
#
_symmetry.space_group_name_H-M   'P 1'
#
loop_
_entity.id
_entity.type
_entity.pdbx_description
1 polymer ?
#
loop_
_entity_poly.entity_id
_entity_poly.type
_entity_poly.pdbx_seq_one_letter_code
_entity_poly.pdbx_strand_id
1 'polypeptide(L)'
;TKRAFLNGRIDLSQAEAVMDLIRAKTDESMKIALEQSEGKLSKQVEKINNKILDILAHIEAEVEFSEEDIDEVVNEKVIKDCEEVKGQMEDLLKNADKGKILREGLNVIIVGKPNVGKS
;
A
#
# COMPACT_ATOMS: atom_id res chain seq x y z
N THR A 1 -9.64 -16.29 8.77
CA THR A 1 -9.37 -15.12 7.92
C THR A 1 -10.20 -15.13 6.64
N LYS A 2 -10.13 -16.16 5.78
CA LYS A 2 -10.90 -16.22 4.51
C LYS A 2 -12.39 -15.87 4.62
N ARG A 3 -13.13 -16.48 5.56
CA ARG A 3 -14.56 -16.16 5.77
C ARG A 3 -14.79 -14.69 6.19
N ALA A 4 -13.91 -14.13 7.02
CA ALA A 4 -14.02 -12.75 7.45
C ALA A 4 -13.78 -11.77 6.29
N PHE A 5 -12.81 -12.07 5.41
CA PHE A 5 -12.57 -11.32 4.17
C PHE A 5 -13.76 -11.42 3.21
N LEU A 6 -14.22 -12.63 2.90
CA LEU A 6 -15.34 -12.83 1.96
C LEU A 6 -16.66 -12.23 2.45
N ASN A 7 -16.84 -12.13 3.77
CA ASN A 7 -18.01 -11.48 4.37
C ASN A 7 -17.82 -9.97 4.57
N GLY A 8 -16.74 -9.38 4.07
CA GLY A 8 -16.48 -7.94 4.12
C GLY A 8 -16.14 -7.38 5.51
N ARG A 9 -15.86 -8.24 6.50
CA ARG A 9 -15.50 -7.78 7.86
C ARG A 9 -14.09 -7.19 7.92
N ILE A 10 -13.20 -7.67 7.06
CA ILE A 10 -11.80 -7.23 6.93
C ILE A 10 -11.44 -7.21 5.44
N ASP A 11 -10.49 -6.38 5.03
CA ASP A 11 -9.94 -6.44 3.67
C ASP A 11 -8.82 -7.49 3.53
N LEU A 12 -8.26 -7.60 2.32
CA LEU A 12 -7.24 -8.58 1.99
C LEU A 12 -5.93 -8.33 2.76
N SER A 13 -5.49 -7.08 2.86
CA SER A 13 -4.24 -6.72 3.55
C SER A 13 -4.33 -7.04 5.05
N GLN A 14 -5.48 -6.79 5.67
CA GLN A 14 -5.74 -7.17 7.06
C GLN A 14 -5.77 -8.70 7.22
N ALA A 15 -6.34 -9.43 6.26
CA ALA A 15 -6.37 -10.89 6.30
C ALA A 15 -4.97 -11.52 6.17
N GLU A 16 -4.09 -10.93 5.35
CA GLU A 16 -2.68 -11.31 5.23
C GLU A 16 -1.90 -10.99 6.51
N ALA A 17 -2.14 -9.81 7.09
CA ALA A 17 -1.49 -9.38 8.32
C ALA A 17 -1.73 -10.32 9.51
N VAL A 18 -2.90 -10.97 9.58
CA VAL A 18 -3.15 -12.02 10.59
C VAL A 18 -2.19 -13.21 10.44
N MET A 19 -1.85 -13.61 9.20
CA MET A 19 -0.86 -14.67 8.98
C MET A 19 0.56 -14.19 9.32
N ASP A 20 0.89 -12.95 8.99
CA ASP A 20 2.19 -12.35 9.33
C ASP A 20 2.38 -12.27 10.85
N LEU A 21 1.32 -11.94 11.59
CA LEU A 21 1.35 -11.90 13.05
C LEU A 21 1.63 -13.27 13.67
N ILE A 22 1.00 -14.33 13.12
CA ILE A 22 1.23 -15.72 13.57
C ILE A 22 2.68 -16.18 13.27
N ARG A 23 3.28 -15.69 12.18
CA ARG A 23 4.62 -16.06 11.72
C ARG A 23 5.74 -15.17 12.27
N ALA A 24 5.41 -14.07 12.92
CA ALA A 24 6.36 -13.09 13.42
C ALA A 24 7.42 -13.76 14.31
N LYS A 25 8.70 -13.48 14.00
CA LYS A 25 9.87 -14.00 14.74
C LYS A 25 10.60 -12.93 15.54
N THR A 26 10.22 -11.67 15.34
CA THR A 26 10.80 -10.48 15.97
C THR A 26 9.69 -9.56 16.46
N ASP A 27 9.96 -8.78 17.49
CA ASP A 27 9.00 -7.82 18.05
C ASP A 27 8.61 -6.77 17.00
N GLU A 28 9.56 -6.34 16.16
CA GLU A 28 9.30 -5.43 15.04
C GLU A 28 8.34 -6.03 14.00
N SER A 29 8.54 -7.29 13.60
CA SER A 29 7.65 -7.96 12.65
C SER A 29 6.24 -8.13 13.22
N MET A 30 6.14 -8.43 14.51
CA MET A 30 4.86 -8.55 15.21
C MET A 30 4.14 -7.20 15.26
N LYS A 31 4.86 -6.12 15.61
CA LYS A 31 4.31 -4.77 15.65
C LYS A 31 3.76 -4.33 14.29
N ILE A 32 4.51 -4.56 13.21
CA ILE A 32 4.07 -4.22 11.84
C ILE A 32 2.83 -5.02 11.47
N ALA A 33 2.82 -6.33 11.72
CA ALA A 33 1.66 -7.17 11.42
C ALA A 33 0.41 -6.74 12.21
N LEU A 34 0.58 -6.32 13.47
CA LEU A 34 -0.51 -5.78 14.27
C LEU A 34 -1.09 -4.50 13.67
N GLU A 35 -0.24 -3.52 13.35
CA GLU A 35 -0.67 -2.26 12.71
C GLU A 35 -1.39 -2.51 11.36
N GLN A 36 -0.93 -3.50 10.58
CA GLN A 36 -1.57 -3.87 9.33
C GLN A 36 -2.91 -4.59 9.55
N SER A 37 -3.01 -5.46 10.56
CA SER A 37 -4.27 -6.09 10.94
C SER A 37 -5.31 -5.07 11.42
N GLU A 38 -4.88 -3.93 11.97
CA GLU A 38 -5.73 -2.79 12.34
C GLU A 38 -6.11 -1.88 11.15
N GLY A 39 -5.67 -2.24 9.94
CA GLY A 39 -6.04 -1.56 8.69
C GLY A 39 -5.22 -0.30 8.38
N LYS A 40 -3.97 -0.21 8.85
CA LYS A 40 -3.11 0.94 8.56
C LYS A 40 -2.92 1.15 7.05
N LEU A 41 -2.57 0.10 6.30
CA LEU A 41 -2.44 0.19 4.84
C LEU A 41 -3.80 0.45 4.17
N SER A 42 -4.84 -0.22 4.63
CA SER A 42 -6.20 -0.06 4.11
C SER A 42 -6.64 1.39 4.10
N LYS A 43 -6.45 2.10 5.22
CA LYS A 43 -6.79 3.52 5.34
C LYS A 43 -5.98 4.41 4.38
N GLN A 44 -4.71 4.07 4.15
CA GLN A 44 -3.87 4.81 3.20
C GLN A 44 -4.32 4.59 1.76
N VAL A 45 -4.63 3.34 1.39
CA VAL A 45 -5.14 2.98 0.06
C VAL A 45 -6.52 3.57 -0.18
N GLU A 46 -7.41 3.52 0.82
CA GLU A 46 -8.75 4.10 0.74
C GLU A 46 -8.69 5.62 0.53
N LYS A 47 -7.77 6.31 1.22
CA LYS A 47 -7.54 7.75 1.00
C LYS A 47 -7.11 8.06 -0.44
N ILE A 48 -6.24 7.23 -1.02
CA ILE A 48 -5.81 7.37 -2.41
C ILE A 48 -6.98 7.10 -3.37
N ASN A 49 -7.74 6.02 -3.13
CA ASN A 49 -8.90 5.67 -3.94
C ASN A 49 -9.95 6.77 -3.94
N ASN A 50 -10.25 7.38 -2.79
CA ASN A 50 -11.20 8.49 -2.71
C ASN A 50 -10.75 9.69 -3.56
N LYS A 51 -9.46 10.03 -3.53
CA LYS A 51 -8.92 11.08 -4.41
C LYS A 51 -9.05 10.74 -5.89
N ILE A 52 -8.79 9.50 -6.26
CA ILE A 52 -8.95 9.04 -7.65
C ILE A 52 -10.42 9.13 -8.08
N LEU A 53 -11.35 8.76 -7.19
CA LEU A 53 -12.79 8.89 -7.44
C LEU A 53 -13.21 10.35 -7.62
N ASP A 54 -12.67 11.27 -6.79
CA ASP A 54 -12.94 12.70 -6.91
C ASP A 54 -12.42 13.26 -8.25
N ILE A 55 -11.20 12.87 -8.66
CA ILE A 55 -10.62 13.23 -9.96
C ILE A 55 -11.51 12.71 -11.10
N LEU A 56 -11.93 11.44 -11.02
CA LEU A 56 -12.78 10.83 -12.03
C LEU A 56 -14.14 11.53 -12.14
N ALA A 57 -14.75 11.88 -11.00
CA ALA A 57 -16.01 12.61 -10.97
C ALA A 57 -15.89 14.00 -11.61
N HIS A 58 -14.76 14.69 -11.40
CA HIS A 58 -14.47 15.97 -12.05
C HIS A 58 -14.34 15.83 -13.57
N ILE A 59 -13.61 14.83 -14.05
CA ILE A 59 -13.45 14.57 -15.49
C ILE A 59 -14.80 14.20 -16.12
N GLU A 60 -15.58 13.33 -15.49
CA GLU A 60 -16.88 12.88 -16.03
C GLU A 60 -17.86 14.05 -16.17
N ALA A 61 -17.93 14.92 -15.15
CA ALA A 61 -18.77 16.11 -15.20
C ALA A 61 -18.36 17.06 -16.34
N GLU A 62 -17.06 17.23 -16.58
CA GLU A 62 -16.57 18.06 -17.68
C GLU A 62 -16.97 17.48 -19.06
N VAL A 63 -16.87 16.15 -19.21
CA VAL A 63 -17.27 15.47 -20.45
C VAL A 63 -18.77 15.59 -20.71
N GLU A 64 -19.60 15.56 -19.66
CA GLU A 64 -21.06 15.58 -19.80
C GLU A 64 -21.64 17.00 -20.03
N PHE A 65 -20.95 18.06 -19.57
CA PHE A 65 -21.48 19.43 -19.59
C PHE A 65 -20.66 20.47 -20.39
N SER A 66 -19.55 20.10 -21.05
CA SER A 66 -18.77 21.03 -21.88
C SER A 66 -19.43 21.27 -23.26
N GLU A 67 -20.19 22.37 -23.39
CA GLU A 67 -20.64 22.91 -24.68
C GLU A 67 -19.68 23.98 -25.27
N GLU A 68 -18.73 24.51 -24.47
CA GLU A 68 -17.69 25.48 -24.87
C GLU A 68 -16.31 25.05 -24.34
N ASP A 69 -15.23 25.60 -24.94
CA ASP A 69 -13.81 25.27 -24.71
C ASP A 69 -13.47 24.91 -23.24
N ILE A 70 -12.79 23.77 -23.06
CA ILE A 70 -12.33 23.25 -21.76
C ILE A 70 -11.61 24.36 -20.99
N ASP A 71 -12.07 24.69 -19.79
CA ASP A 71 -11.46 25.72 -18.94
C ASP A 71 -10.04 25.24 -18.52
N GLU A 72 -8.99 25.94 -18.98
CA GLU A 72 -7.58 25.56 -18.74
C GLU A 72 -7.30 25.36 -17.24
N VAL A 73 -8.03 26.07 -16.37
CA VAL A 73 -7.92 25.98 -14.91
C VAL A 73 -8.34 24.60 -14.37
N VAL A 74 -9.33 23.95 -14.99
CA VAL A 74 -9.80 22.61 -14.60
C VAL A 74 -8.73 21.57 -14.91
N ASN A 75 -8.10 21.67 -16.09
CA ASN A 75 -7.01 20.79 -16.50
C ASN A 75 -5.80 20.88 -15.56
N GLU A 76 -5.38 22.09 -15.18
CA GLU A 76 -4.25 22.27 -14.25
C GLU A 76 -4.53 21.63 -12.88
N LYS A 77 -5.76 21.77 -12.37
CA LYS A 77 -6.17 21.15 -11.10
C LYS A 77 -6.12 19.63 -11.17
N VAL A 78 -6.71 19.04 -12.22
CA VAL A 78 -6.72 17.57 -12.41
C VAL A 78 -5.31 17.01 -12.50
N ILE A 79 -4.42 17.67 -13.26
CA ILE A 79 -3.01 17.27 -13.39
C ILE A 79 -2.33 17.30 -12.01
N LYS A 80 -2.51 18.38 -11.25
CA LYS A 80 -1.93 18.52 -9.91
C LYS A 80 -2.44 17.45 -8.93
N ASP A 81 -3.73 17.16 -8.96
CA ASP A 81 -4.32 16.12 -8.10
C ASP A 81 -3.79 14.72 -8.47
N CYS A 82 -3.58 14.46 -9.76
CA CYS A 82 -2.94 13.23 -10.24
C CYS A 82 -1.47 13.12 -9.78
N GLU A 83 -0.70 14.21 -9.85
CA GLU A 83 0.68 14.25 -9.34
C GLU A 83 0.74 14.00 -7.83
N GLU A 84 -0.22 14.53 -7.06
CA GLU A 84 -0.30 14.27 -5.62
C GLU A 84 -0.60 12.80 -5.32
N VAL A 85 -1.56 12.20 -6.03
CA VAL A 85 -1.86 10.76 -5.92
C VAL A 85 -0.63 9.91 -6.25
N LYS A 86 0.07 10.24 -7.34
CA LYS A 86 1.30 9.57 -7.74
C LYS A 86 2.37 9.65 -6.66
N GLY A 87 2.59 10.83 -6.08
CA GLY A 87 3.55 11.02 -4.98
C GLY A 87 3.21 10.17 -3.76
N GLN A 88 1.93 10.10 -3.38
CA GLN A 88 1.47 9.23 -2.28
C GLN A 88 1.72 7.75 -2.55
N MET A 89 1.52 7.29 -3.79
CA MET A 89 1.81 5.90 -4.18
C MET A 89 3.32 5.62 -4.17
N GLU A 90 4.14 6.55 -4.66
CA GLU A 90 5.61 6.45 -4.64
C GLU A 90 6.15 6.36 -3.20
N ASP A 91 5.59 7.13 -2.27
CA ASP A 91 5.95 7.07 -0.85
C ASP A 91 5.62 5.70 -0.22
N LEU A 92 4.48 5.11 -0.58
CA LEU A 92 4.14 3.75 -0.13
C LEU A 92 5.12 2.71 -0.68
N LEU A 93 5.43 2.80 -1.97
CA LEU A 93 6.35 1.88 -2.65
C LEU A 93 7.77 1.97 -2.10
N LYS A 94 8.26 3.19 -1.82
CA LYS A 94 9.60 3.42 -1.27
C LYS A 94 9.83 2.71 0.07
N ASN A 95 8.78 2.55 0.86
CA ASN A 95 8.85 1.88 2.16
C ASN A 95 8.62 0.36 2.07
N ALA A 96 8.19 -0.17 0.92
CA ALA A 96 7.82 -1.56 0.75
C ALA A 96 9.01 -2.53 0.94
N ASP A 97 10.19 -2.20 0.40
CA ASP A 97 11.38 -3.06 0.52
C ASP A 97 11.83 -3.21 1.97
N LYS A 98 11.84 -2.10 2.72
CA LYS A 98 12.16 -2.11 4.14
C LYS A 98 11.13 -2.93 4.93
N GLY A 99 9.84 -2.78 4.61
CA GLY A 99 8.77 -3.58 5.19
C GLY A 99 8.95 -5.07 4.93
N LYS A 100 9.35 -5.43 3.71
CA LYS A 100 9.62 -6.83 3.32
C LYS A 100 10.76 -7.44 4.13
N ILE A 101 11.87 -6.72 4.32
CA ILE A 101 12.99 -7.19 5.15
C ILE A 101 12.54 -7.40 6.61
N LEU A 102 11.75 -6.48 7.16
CA LEU A 102 11.26 -6.61 8.54
C LEU A 102 10.29 -7.79 8.71
N ARG A 103 9.52 -8.11 7.67
CA ARG A 103 8.57 -9.23 7.66
C ARG A 103 9.24 -10.59 7.44
N GLU A 104 10.15 -10.68 6.48
CA GLU A 104 10.74 -11.95 6.02
C GLU A 104 12.09 -12.27 6.68
N GLY A 105 12.74 -11.26 7.26
CA GLY A 105 14.11 -11.34 7.74
C GLY A 105 15.16 -11.25 6.62
N LEU A 106 16.43 -11.44 6.98
CA LEU A 106 17.53 -11.45 6.02
C LEU A 106 17.91 -12.88 5.66
N ASN A 107 18.00 -13.17 4.36
CA ASN A 107 18.61 -14.39 3.86
C ASN A 107 20.13 -14.20 3.84
N VAL A 108 20.81 -14.78 4.81
CA VAL A 108 22.27 -14.68 4.98
C VAL A 108 22.93 -15.99 4.55
N ILE A 109 23.97 -15.89 3.72
CA ILE A 109 24.80 -17.03 3.32
C ILE A 109 26.16 -16.91 4.02
N ILE A 110 26.57 -17.97 4.71
CA ILE A 110 27.90 -18.08 5.32
C ILE A 110 28.82 -18.86 4.38
N VAL A 111 29.84 -18.20 3.84
CA VAL A 111 30.80 -18.79 2.88
C VAL A 111 32.18 -18.87 3.51
N GLY A 112 32.87 -20.01 3.36
CA GLY A 112 34.23 -20.17 3.87
C GLY A 112 34.93 -21.43 3.37
N LYS A 113 36.26 -21.50 3.53
CA LYS A 113 37.10 -22.67 3.17
C LYS A 113 36.73 -23.92 3.99
N PRO A 114 37.02 -25.15 3.55
CA PRO A 114 36.77 -26.36 4.35
C PRO A 114 37.29 -26.24 5.78
N ASN A 115 36.55 -26.76 6.76
CA ASN A 115 36.90 -26.80 8.19
C ASN A 115 37.05 -25.45 8.93
N VAL A 116 36.53 -24.34 8.39
CA VAL A 116 36.56 -23.01 9.06
C VAL A 116 35.39 -22.75 10.03
N GLY A 117 34.63 -23.77 10.43
CA GLY A 117 33.50 -23.61 11.36
C GLY A 117 32.29 -22.90 10.75
N LYS A 118 31.98 -23.19 9.48
CA LYS A 118 30.78 -22.69 8.77
C LYS A 118 29.52 -23.53 9.00
N SER A 119 29.62 -24.59 9.80
CA SER A 119 28.51 -25.34 10.40
C SER A 119 28.28 -24.83 11.80
#